data_AF-Q6ARQ2-F1
#
_entry.id   AF-Q6ARQ2-F1
#
_cell.length_a   1.000
_cell.length_b   1.000
_cell.length_c   1.000
_cell.angle_alpha   90.00
_cell.angle_beta   90.00
_cell.angle_gamma   90.00
#
_symmetry.space_group_name_H-M   'P 1'
#
loop_
_entity.id
_entity.type
_entity.pdbx_description
1 polymer ?
#
loop_
_entity_poly.entity_id
_entity_poly.type
_entity_poly.pdbx_seq_one_letter_code
_entity_poly.pdbx_strand_id
1 'polypeptide(L)'
;MKKISVSVVVGLLGITLYGCASVPLEKKDQLIAAAQSCLGSVDLPEGFSGKFELVEDAQLLGEALGAPNKGKLCQGRVYKSNKDGQIIIYRAWNSTNPNSKFGKWWAFQAPTGEIAQYRSGYEICYQWSPLDTLVSCTLKPESKVVVGTGQSAECSEYLSYPVSARQQIYIEDASASVTDCITLKGEFSWK
;
A
#
# COMPACT_ATOMS: atom_id res chain seq x y z
N MET A 1 18.00 64.23 59.30
CA MET A 1 19.34 64.86 59.36
C MET A 1 20.42 63.78 59.25
N LYS A 2 21.46 64.04 58.43
CA LYS A 2 22.81 63.41 58.34
C LYS A 2 22.86 61.89 58.07
N LYS A 3 23.20 61.45 56.84
CA LYS A 3 24.56 61.24 56.27
C LYS A 3 25.50 60.48 57.20
N ILE A 4 26.07 59.36 56.72
CA ILE A 4 27.52 59.06 56.68
C ILE A 4 27.73 57.77 55.87
N SER A 5 28.63 57.85 54.90
CA SER A 5 29.17 56.72 54.12
C SER A 5 30.33 56.08 54.88
N VAL A 6 30.46 54.74 54.86
CA VAL A 6 31.73 54.05 55.09
C VAL A 6 31.81 52.85 54.16
N SER A 7 32.81 52.86 53.28
CA SER A 7 33.26 51.72 52.47
C SER A 7 34.21 50.86 53.31
N VAL A 8 33.98 49.55 53.36
CA VAL A 8 35.04 48.56 53.66
C VAL A 8 34.86 47.38 52.72
N VAL A 9 35.87 47.19 51.87
CA VAL A 9 36.07 46.04 50.97
C VAL A 9 37.01 45.08 51.67
N VAL A 10 36.53 43.89 52.03
CA VAL A 10 37.29 42.65 52.31
C VAL A 10 36.24 41.53 52.12
N GLY A 11 36.24 40.68 51.10
CA GLY A 11 37.35 39.91 50.55
C GLY A 11 37.34 38.53 51.20
N LEU A 12 36.67 37.56 50.57
CA LEU A 12 37.10 36.16 50.38
C LEU A 12 35.93 35.18 50.20
N LEU A 13 36.16 34.26 49.27
CA LEU A 13 35.67 32.88 49.21
C LEU A 13 34.17 32.64 48.96
N GLY A 14 33.93 32.10 47.78
CA GLY A 14 33.52 30.70 47.76
C GLY A 14 32.29 30.39 46.92
N ILE A 15 32.51 29.46 46.00
CA ILE A 15 31.52 28.56 45.41
C ILE A 15 30.79 29.15 44.20
N THR A 16 31.44 29.03 43.03
CA THR A 16 30.73 28.95 41.76
C THR A 16 29.87 27.69 41.79
N LEU A 17 28.57 27.85 42.00
CA LEU A 17 27.58 26.83 41.70
C LEU A 17 27.66 26.52 40.21
N TYR A 18 28.34 25.43 39.85
CA TYR A 18 28.07 24.73 38.60
C TYR A 18 26.64 24.18 38.73
N GLY A 19 25.68 24.95 38.25
CA GLY A 19 24.38 24.41 37.91
C GLY A 19 24.58 23.41 36.80
N CYS A 20 24.46 22.12 37.10
CA CYS A 20 24.13 21.12 36.11
C CYS A 20 22.77 21.52 35.53
N ALA A 21 22.79 22.28 34.44
CA ALA A 21 21.65 22.29 33.54
C ALA A 21 21.49 20.84 33.09
N SER A 22 20.51 20.14 33.65
CA SER A 22 19.98 18.92 33.07
C SER A 22 19.42 19.34 31.71
N VAL A 23 20.27 19.26 30.69
CA VAL A 23 19.85 19.27 29.29
C VAL A 23 18.79 18.18 29.21
N PRO A 24 17.52 18.51 28.92
CA PRO A 24 16.61 17.48 28.48
C PRO A 24 17.29 16.93 27.23
N LEU A 25 17.74 15.67 27.30
CA LEU A 25 17.94 14.91 26.09
C LEU A 25 16.60 14.97 25.39
N GLU A 26 16.48 15.90 24.43
CA GLU A 26 15.48 15.83 23.40
C GLU A 26 15.65 14.45 22.80
N LYS A 27 14.82 13.53 23.31
CA LYS A 27 14.48 12.31 22.63
C LYS A 27 13.70 12.76 21.40
N LYS A 28 14.44 13.28 20.41
CA LYS A 28 14.08 13.21 19.01
C LYS A 28 14.20 11.74 18.64
N ASP A 29 13.35 10.93 19.27
CA ASP A 29 13.01 9.62 18.76
C ASP A 29 12.59 9.90 17.32
N GLN A 30 13.39 9.30 16.46
CA GLN A 30 13.39 9.42 15.03
C GLN A 30 11.95 9.33 14.51
N LEU A 31 11.33 10.49 14.28
CA LEU A 31 10.36 10.67 13.20
C LEU A 31 11.15 10.60 11.88
N ILE A 32 11.63 9.39 11.57
CA ILE A 32 11.93 8.98 10.20
C ILE A 32 11.10 7.72 9.98
N ALA A 33 9.78 7.84 10.12
CA ALA A 33 8.93 7.15 9.16
C ALA A 33 9.26 7.84 7.84
N ALA A 34 10.18 7.26 7.07
CA ALA A 34 10.43 7.70 5.71
C ALA A 34 9.05 7.80 5.06
N ALA A 35 8.69 8.98 4.55
CA ALA A 35 7.56 9.13 3.67
C ALA A 35 7.87 8.23 2.46
N GLN A 36 7.39 6.99 2.52
CA GLN A 36 7.79 5.98 1.55
C GLN A 36 7.09 6.34 0.25
N SER A 37 7.86 6.90 -0.67
CA SER A 37 7.37 7.32 -1.97
C SER A 37 6.81 6.12 -2.71
N CYS A 38 5.58 6.24 -3.21
CA CYS A 38 5.00 5.21 -4.05
C CYS A 38 5.89 4.94 -5.27
N LEU A 39 6.05 3.66 -5.60
CA LEU A 39 6.87 3.23 -6.73
C LEU A 39 6.01 2.94 -7.96
N GLY A 40 6.61 3.03 -9.15
CA GLY A 40 5.94 2.72 -10.42
C GLY A 40 4.99 3.81 -10.90
N SER A 41 4.13 3.45 -11.86
CA SER A 41 3.15 4.36 -12.47
C SER A 41 1.72 3.89 -12.22
N VAL A 42 0.79 4.85 -12.21
CA VAL A 42 -0.66 4.63 -12.20
C VAL A 42 -1.25 4.64 -13.62
N ASP A 43 -0.46 5.00 -14.62
CA ASP A 43 -0.89 5.01 -16.03
C ASP A 43 -1.11 3.59 -16.53
N LEU A 44 -2.14 3.39 -17.35
CA LEU A 44 -2.44 2.08 -17.92
C LEU A 44 -1.28 1.56 -18.77
N PRO A 45 -0.99 0.24 -18.72
CA PRO A 45 -0.07 -0.37 -19.67
C PRO A 45 -0.55 -0.17 -21.11
N GLU A 46 0.38 -0.09 -22.06
CA GLU A 46 0.11 0.25 -23.47
C GLU A 46 -1.07 -0.56 -24.09
N GLY A 47 -1.18 -1.85 -23.76
CA GLY A 47 -2.27 -2.72 -24.25
C GLY A 47 -3.68 -2.41 -23.71
N PHE A 48 -3.82 -1.47 -22.76
CA PHE A 48 -5.08 -1.09 -22.12
C PHE A 48 -5.46 0.38 -22.33
N SER A 49 -4.55 1.25 -22.78
CA SER A 49 -4.81 2.70 -22.86
C SER A 49 -6.01 3.08 -23.74
N GLY A 50 -6.35 2.30 -24.76
CA GLY A 50 -7.54 2.50 -25.60
C GLY A 50 -8.82 1.81 -25.11
N LYS A 51 -8.74 1.07 -24.00
CA LYS A 51 -9.85 0.26 -23.46
C LYS A 51 -10.52 0.88 -22.24
N PHE A 52 -9.98 2.00 -21.77
CA PHE A 52 -10.49 2.71 -20.61
C PHE A 52 -10.49 4.21 -20.88
N GLU A 53 -11.32 4.91 -20.11
CA GLU A 53 -11.25 6.36 -19.93
C GLU A 53 -10.89 6.69 -18.47
N LEU A 54 -10.08 7.73 -18.28
CA LEU A 54 -9.78 8.27 -16.96
C LEU A 54 -11.02 9.02 -16.44
N VAL A 55 -11.44 8.72 -15.21
CA VAL A 55 -12.60 9.35 -14.57
C VAL A 55 -12.25 9.80 -13.15
N GLU A 56 -13.02 10.76 -12.64
CA GLU A 56 -12.91 11.21 -11.24
C GLU A 56 -13.92 10.45 -10.37
N ASP A 57 -13.43 9.80 -9.32
CA ASP A 57 -14.25 9.17 -8.29
C ASP A 57 -13.47 9.08 -6.97
N ALA A 58 -13.51 10.16 -6.20
CA ALA A 58 -12.71 10.30 -4.98
C ALA A 58 -13.09 9.26 -3.90
N GLN A 59 -14.36 8.83 -3.87
CA GLN A 59 -14.82 7.81 -2.93
C GLN A 59 -14.20 6.46 -3.28
N LEU A 60 -14.36 6.01 -4.52
CA LEU A 60 -13.80 4.73 -4.97
C LEU A 60 -12.26 4.70 -4.84
N LEU A 61 -11.59 5.82 -5.17
CA LEU A 61 -10.15 5.96 -4.98
C LEU A 61 -9.77 5.85 -3.49
N GLY A 62 -10.48 6.55 -2.60
CA GLY A 62 -10.24 6.53 -1.16
C GLY A 62 -10.38 5.14 -0.53
N GLU A 63 -11.27 4.30 -1.06
CA GLU A 63 -11.41 2.91 -0.60
C GLU A 63 -10.20 2.03 -0.96
N ALA A 64 -9.63 2.24 -2.15
CA ALA A 64 -8.52 1.47 -2.67
C ALA A 64 -7.18 1.87 -2.04
N LEU A 65 -7.01 3.16 -1.69
CA LEU A 65 -5.79 3.66 -1.06
C LEU A 65 -5.67 3.23 0.40
N GLY A 66 -4.42 3.07 0.87
CA GLY A 66 -4.16 2.78 2.28
C GLY A 66 -2.84 3.32 2.80
N ALA A 67 -2.81 3.46 4.13
CA ALA A 67 -1.60 3.77 4.88
C ALA A 67 -0.57 2.62 4.77
N PRO A 68 0.72 2.89 5.02
CA PRO A 68 1.75 1.87 5.13
C PRO A 68 1.32 0.67 5.99
N ASN A 69 1.79 -0.51 5.58
CA ASN A 69 1.60 -1.80 6.25
C ASN A 69 0.18 -2.37 6.17
N LYS A 70 -0.70 -1.80 5.34
CA LYS A 70 -2.10 -2.24 5.16
C LYS A 70 -2.39 -3.05 3.90
N GLY A 71 -1.41 -3.26 3.00
CA GLY A 71 -1.58 -4.08 1.78
C GLY A 71 -2.68 -3.60 0.84
N LYS A 72 -2.80 -2.27 0.72
CA LYS A 72 -3.71 -1.56 -0.19
C LYS A 72 -2.93 -0.94 -1.34
N LEU A 73 -3.50 -0.01 -2.09
CA LEU A 73 -2.73 0.82 -3.03
C LEU A 73 -2.00 1.95 -2.29
N CYS A 74 -0.78 2.24 -2.72
CA CYS A 74 -0.02 3.41 -2.30
C CYS A 74 -0.49 4.66 -3.07
N GLN A 75 -0.73 4.49 -4.37
CA GLN A 75 -1.23 5.51 -5.30
C GLN A 75 -2.16 4.84 -6.31
N GLY A 76 -3.08 5.60 -6.92
CA GLY A 76 -3.96 5.06 -7.94
C GLY A 76 -4.74 6.13 -8.69
N ARG A 77 -5.37 5.73 -9.79
CA ARG A 77 -6.33 6.52 -10.56
C ARG A 77 -7.54 5.68 -10.90
N VAL A 78 -8.68 6.34 -11.05
CA VAL A 78 -9.93 5.67 -11.39
C VAL A 78 -10.10 5.65 -12.89
N TYR A 79 -10.33 4.45 -13.42
CA TYR A 79 -10.58 4.21 -14.83
C TYR A 79 -11.95 3.57 -15.00
N LYS A 80 -12.64 3.92 -16.08
CA LYS A 80 -13.88 3.25 -16.49
C LYS A 80 -13.64 2.50 -17.79
N SER A 81 -14.04 1.23 -17.85
CA SER A 81 -13.88 0.42 -19.06
C SER A 81 -14.79 0.91 -20.18
N ASN A 82 -14.29 0.92 -21.41
CA ASN A 82 -15.02 1.35 -22.59
C ASN A 82 -16.03 0.27 -23.04
N LYS A 83 -17.12 0.68 -23.72
CA LYS A 83 -18.17 -0.20 -24.24
C LYS A 83 -17.68 -1.38 -25.06
N ASP A 84 -16.67 -1.13 -25.90
CA ASP A 84 -16.10 -2.12 -26.84
C ASP A 84 -14.80 -2.76 -26.30
N GLY A 85 -14.39 -2.40 -25.09
CA GLY A 85 -13.12 -2.84 -24.50
C GLY A 85 -13.22 -4.25 -23.93
N GLN A 86 -12.69 -5.26 -24.62
CA GLN A 86 -12.49 -6.58 -24.03
C GLN A 86 -11.23 -6.59 -23.16
N ILE A 87 -11.42 -6.69 -21.85
CA ILE A 87 -10.35 -6.63 -20.84
C ILE A 87 -10.43 -7.91 -20.00
N ILE A 88 -9.39 -8.74 -20.10
CA ILE A 88 -9.26 -9.93 -19.26
C ILE A 88 -8.45 -9.56 -18.02
N ILE A 89 -8.97 -9.93 -16.85
CA ILE A 89 -8.33 -9.72 -15.55
C ILE A 89 -8.26 -11.02 -14.76
N TYR A 90 -7.27 -11.08 -13.87
CA TYR A 90 -6.89 -12.29 -13.16
C TYR A 90 -6.91 -12.06 -11.66
N ARG A 91 -7.33 -13.07 -10.90
CA ARG A 91 -7.28 -13.06 -9.45
C ARG A 91 -6.94 -14.44 -8.91
N ALA A 92 -5.85 -14.52 -8.16
CA ALA A 92 -5.58 -15.68 -7.34
C ALA A 92 -6.41 -15.58 -6.04
N TRP A 93 -7.04 -16.67 -5.63
CA TRP A 93 -7.99 -16.71 -4.52
C TRP A 93 -7.88 -18.01 -3.71
N ASN A 94 -8.59 -18.06 -2.58
CA ASN A 94 -8.55 -19.19 -1.64
C ASN A 94 -9.67 -20.19 -1.94
N SER A 95 -9.36 -21.36 -2.46
CA SER A 95 -10.36 -22.39 -2.78
C SER A 95 -11.22 -22.82 -1.59
N THR A 96 -10.66 -22.78 -0.38
CA THR A 96 -11.35 -23.13 0.88
C THR A 96 -12.32 -22.05 1.37
N ASN A 97 -12.26 -20.84 0.79
CA ASN A 97 -13.19 -19.75 1.02
C ASN A 97 -13.78 -19.25 -0.32
N PRO A 98 -14.88 -19.84 -0.80
CA PRO A 98 -15.52 -19.47 -2.07
C PRO A 98 -15.88 -17.99 -2.20
N ASN A 99 -16.20 -17.32 -1.08
CA ASN A 99 -16.49 -15.89 -1.06
C ASN A 99 -15.28 -15.02 -1.44
N SER A 100 -14.06 -15.58 -1.36
CA SER A 100 -12.84 -14.88 -1.77
C SER A 100 -12.62 -14.84 -3.29
N LYS A 101 -13.39 -15.62 -4.07
CA LYS A 101 -13.25 -15.71 -5.53
C LYS A 101 -13.38 -14.35 -6.23
N PHE A 102 -14.35 -13.54 -5.81
CA PHE A 102 -14.61 -12.20 -6.36
C PHE A 102 -14.24 -11.08 -5.38
N GLY A 103 -13.16 -11.27 -4.62
CA GLY A 103 -12.63 -10.18 -3.79
C GLY A 103 -12.08 -9.03 -4.63
N LYS A 104 -11.63 -7.98 -3.93
CA LYS A 104 -11.43 -6.66 -4.54
C LYS A 104 -10.18 -6.51 -5.41
N TRP A 105 -9.17 -7.36 -5.22
CA TRP A 105 -7.84 -7.21 -5.80
C TRP A 105 -7.62 -8.14 -7.01
N TRP A 106 -7.26 -7.55 -8.14
CA TRP A 106 -7.09 -8.20 -9.44
C TRP A 106 -5.82 -7.74 -10.13
N ALA A 107 -5.43 -8.42 -11.20
CA ALA A 107 -4.26 -8.16 -12.01
C ALA A 107 -4.60 -8.14 -13.51
N PHE A 108 -3.87 -7.33 -14.29
CA PHE A 108 -3.95 -7.33 -15.76
C PHE A 108 -3.31 -8.56 -16.41
N GLN A 109 -2.42 -9.24 -15.70
CA GLN A 109 -1.66 -10.38 -16.21
C GLN A 109 -1.84 -11.58 -15.29
N ALA A 110 -1.90 -12.77 -15.90
CA ALA A 110 -1.86 -14.01 -15.15
C ALA A 110 -0.55 -14.09 -14.35
N PRO A 111 -0.57 -14.63 -13.12
CA PRO A 111 0.65 -14.84 -12.35
C PRO A 111 1.59 -15.80 -13.10
N THR A 112 2.86 -15.46 -13.14
CA THR A 112 3.93 -16.29 -13.71
C THR A 112 5.13 -16.33 -12.77
N GLY A 113 5.87 -17.43 -12.76
CA GLY A 113 7.09 -17.57 -11.95
C GLY A 113 6.81 -18.12 -10.55
N GLU A 114 7.65 -17.76 -9.59
CA GLU A 114 7.56 -18.27 -8.22
C GLU A 114 6.40 -17.63 -7.45
N ILE A 115 5.66 -18.43 -6.68
CA ILE A 115 4.57 -17.96 -5.82
C ILE A 115 5.06 -16.90 -4.83
N ALA A 116 6.26 -17.05 -4.28
CA ALA A 116 6.84 -16.10 -3.35
C ALA A 116 7.04 -14.71 -3.98
N GLN A 117 7.51 -14.65 -5.23
CA GLN A 117 7.66 -13.40 -5.97
C GLN A 117 6.31 -12.76 -6.28
N TYR A 118 5.32 -13.55 -6.66
CA TYR A 118 3.97 -13.04 -6.88
C TYR A 118 3.36 -12.45 -5.60
N ARG A 119 3.51 -13.15 -4.46
CA ARG A 119 3.07 -12.62 -3.14
C ARG A 119 3.75 -11.32 -2.79
N SER A 120 5.07 -11.23 -2.95
CA SER A 120 5.79 -9.99 -2.64
C SER A 120 5.42 -8.86 -3.58
N GLY A 121 5.17 -9.15 -4.86
CA GLY A 121 4.84 -8.16 -5.86
C GLY A 121 3.42 -7.59 -5.72
N TYR A 122 2.48 -8.37 -5.17
CA TYR A 122 1.09 -7.96 -4.92
C TYR A 122 0.77 -7.83 -3.42
N GLU A 123 1.81 -7.85 -2.58
CA GLU A 123 1.74 -7.72 -1.12
C GLU A 123 0.72 -8.66 -0.45
N ILE A 124 0.63 -9.90 -0.94
CA ILE A 124 -0.37 -10.88 -0.49
C ILE A 124 0.20 -11.74 0.64
N CYS A 125 -0.16 -11.39 1.87
CA CYS A 125 0.19 -12.17 3.05
C CYS A 125 -0.33 -13.61 2.96
N TYR A 126 0.47 -14.57 3.42
CA TYR A 126 0.11 -15.99 3.39
C TYR A 126 -1.13 -16.29 4.23
N GLN A 127 -1.38 -15.52 5.29
CA GLN A 127 -2.58 -15.66 6.11
C GLN A 127 -3.86 -15.19 5.40
N TRP A 128 -3.75 -14.32 4.39
CA TRP A 128 -4.92 -13.79 3.68
C TRP A 128 -5.42 -14.75 2.61
N SER A 129 -4.52 -15.45 1.93
CA SER A 129 -4.87 -16.44 0.91
C SER A 129 -3.73 -17.42 0.66
N PRO A 130 -4.01 -18.73 0.48
CA PRO A 130 -3.03 -19.72 0.05
C PRO A 130 -2.62 -19.59 -1.42
N LEU A 131 -3.40 -18.88 -2.26
CA LEU A 131 -3.18 -18.72 -3.71
C LEU A 131 -3.19 -20.03 -4.50
N ASP A 132 -4.13 -20.91 -4.19
CA ASP A 132 -4.26 -22.25 -4.77
C ASP A 132 -5.15 -22.32 -6.01
N THR A 133 -5.97 -21.29 -6.25
CA THR A 133 -6.83 -21.20 -7.43
C THR A 133 -6.72 -19.84 -8.08
N LEU A 134 -6.82 -19.81 -9.41
CA LEU A 134 -6.87 -18.60 -10.23
C LEU A 134 -8.25 -18.51 -10.88
N VAL A 135 -8.83 -17.31 -10.92
CA VAL A 135 -9.95 -16.99 -11.80
C VAL A 135 -9.50 -15.97 -12.82
N SER A 136 -9.91 -16.17 -14.08
CA SER A 136 -9.76 -15.23 -15.18
C SER A 136 -11.14 -14.84 -15.64
N CYS A 137 -11.44 -13.55 -15.69
CA CYS A 137 -12.74 -13.03 -16.10
C CYS A 137 -12.59 -11.87 -17.09
N THR A 138 -13.64 -11.63 -17.86
CA THR A 138 -13.80 -10.41 -18.67
C THR A 138 -14.42 -9.32 -17.80
N LEU A 139 -13.77 -8.15 -17.72
CA LEU A 139 -14.35 -6.97 -17.08
C LEU A 139 -15.53 -6.48 -17.93
N LYS A 140 -16.69 -6.27 -17.31
CA LYS A 140 -17.86 -5.72 -18.01
C LYS A 140 -17.58 -4.29 -18.46
N PRO A 141 -18.18 -3.85 -19.57
CA PRO A 141 -18.07 -2.47 -19.99
C PRO A 141 -18.68 -1.50 -18.97
N GLU A 142 -18.23 -0.24 -18.99
CA GLU A 142 -18.62 0.83 -18.07
C GLU A 142 -18.32 0.54 -16.58
N SER A 143 -17.51 -0.48 -16.29
CA SER A 143 -17.08 -0.80 -14.92
C SER A 143 -15.99 0.16 -14.49
N LYS A 144 -16.16 0.76 -13.30
CA LYS A 144 -15.11 1.55 -12.66
C LYS A 144 -14.14 0.66 -11.91
N VAL A 145 -12.85 0.93 -12.06
CA VAL A 145 -11.76 0.26 -11.36
C VAL A 145 -10.73 1.29 -10.90
N VAL A 146 -9.99 1.00 -9.83
CA VAL A 146 -8.79 1.78 -9.49
C VAL A 146 -7.58 1.00 -9.94
N VAL A 147 -6.73 1.62 -10.76
CA VAL A 147 -5.43 1.07 -11.15
C VAL A 147 -4.35 1.82 -10.39
N GLY A 148 -3.46 1.08 -9.76
CA GLY A 148 -2.41 1.68 -8.96
C GLY A 148 -1.36 0.69 -8.50
N THR A 149 -0.38 1.18 -7.74
CA THR A 149 0.73 0.36 -7.25
C THR A 149 0.61 0.08 -5.76
N GLY A 150 1.15 -1.07 -5.33
CA GLY A 150 0.95 -1.62 -3.99
C GLY A 150 1.61 -0.79 -2.88
N GLN A 151 0.93 -0.72 -1.74
CA GLN A 151 1.45 -0.23 -0.47
C GLN A 151 2.06 -1.40 0.32
N SER A 152 3.03 -1.12 1.19
CA SER A 152 3.58 -2.15 2.07
C SER A 152 2.48 -2.88 2.86
N ALA A 153 2.77 -4.14 3.21
CA ALA A 153 1.90 -4.98 4.02
C ALA A 153 2.68 -5.60 5.16
N GLU A 154 2.13 -5.53 6.36
CA GLU A 154 2.65 -6.27 7.51
C GLU A 154 1.84 -7.56 7.64
N CYS A 155 2.51 -8.68 7.39
CA CYS A 155 1.88 -9.99 7.41
C CYS A 155 2.03 -10.67 8.76
N SER A 156 3.20 -10.59 9.38
CA SER A 156 3.47 -11.06 10.73
C SER A 156 4.66 -10.30 11.32
N GLU A 157 5.02 -10.55 12.58
CA GLU A 157 6.22 -10.00 13.22
C GLU A 157 7.52 -10.25 12.41
N TYR A 158 7.55 -11.33 11.61
CA TYR A 158 8.73 -11.75 10.86
C TYR A 158 8.57 -11.63 9.34
N LEU A 159 7.43 -11.12 8.87
CA LEU A 159 7.15 -10.98 7.45
C LEU A 159 6.40 -9.69 7.16
N SER A 160 7.05 -8.82 6.40
CA SER A 160 6.45 -7.67 5.76
C SER A 160 6.81 -7.66 4.28
N TYR A 161 5.89 -7.21 3.44
CA TYR A 161 6.19 -6.87 2.06
C TYR A 161 6.39 -5.35 1.92
N PRO A 162 7.44 -4.89 1.21
CA PRO A 162 7.66 -3.48 0.96
C PRO A 162 6.65 -2.95 -0.08
N VAL A 163 6.63 -1.63 -0.29
CA VAL A 163 5.92 -1.00 -1.41
C VAL A 163 6.37 -1.63 -2.74
N SER A 164 5.41 -2.01 -3.59
CA SER A 164 5.66 -2.59 -4.91
C SER A 164 5.37 -1.60 -6.03
N ALA A 165 6.18 -1.66 -7.09
CA ALA A 165 5.90 -0.96 -8.35
C ALA A 165 4.92 -1.73 -9.26
N ARG A 166 4.50 -2.94 -8.88
CA ARG A 166 3.55 -3.74 -9.66
C ARG A 166 2.17 -3.09 -9.60
N GLN A 167 1.53 -3.00 -10.76
CA GLN A 167 0.17 -2.50 -10.85
C GLN A 167 -0.84 -3.58 -10.44
N GLN A 168 -1.82 -3.14 -9.65
CA GLN A 168 -2.96 -3.92 -9.22
C GLN A 168 -4.24 -3.17 -9.61
N ILE A 169 -5.34 -3.92 -9.67
CA ILE A 169 -6.67 -3.42 -9.99
C ILE A 169 -7.55 -3.62 -8.77
N TYR A 170 -8.13 -2.55 -8.25
CA TYR A 170 -9.18 -2.58 -7.24
C TYR A 170 -10.55 -2.48 -7.91
N ILE A 171 -11.44 -3.38 -7.52
CA ILE A 171 -12.85 -3.39 -7.92
C ILE A 171 -13.69 -3.53 -6.65
N GLU A 172 -14.58 -2.58 -6.38
CA GLU A 172 -15.40 -2.58 -5.16
C GLU A 172 -16.29 -3.82 -5.07
N ASP A 173 -17.04 -4.10 -6.14
CA ASP A 173 -17.87 -5.29 -6.31
C ASP A 173 -17.51 -6.02 -7.62
N ALA A 174 -16.48 -6.85 -7.55
CA ALA A 174 -16.06 -7.63 -8.70
C ALA A 174 -17.14 -8.61 -9.17
N SER A 175 -18.03 -9.09 -8.30
CA SER A 175 -19.08 -10.04 -8.69
C SER A 175 -20.09 -9.42 -9.64
N ALA A 176 -20.38 -8.13 -9.47
CA ALA A 176 -21.23 -7.36 -10.38
C ALA A 176 -20.47 -6.89 -11.63
N SER A 177 -19.16 -6.65 -11.55
CA SER A 177 -18.37 -6.03 -12.61
C SER A 177 -17.69 -6.99 -13.59
N VAL A 178 -17.76 -8.32 -13.40
CA VAL A 178 -17.08 -9.27 -14.29
C VAL A 178 -18.05 -10.30 -14.90
N THR A 179 -17.66 -10.88 -16.04
CA THR A 179 -18.37 -11.94 -16.75
C THR A 179 -17.40 -12.95 -17.34
N ASP A 180 -17.92 -14.03 -17.93
CA ASP A 180 -17.17 -15.04 -18.70
C ASP A 180 -15.98 -15.62 -17.93
N CYS A 181 -16.20 -15.88 -16.65
CA CYS A 181 -15.16 -16.32 -15.73
C CYS A 181 -14.80 -17.79 -15.92
N ILE A 182 -13.51 -18.06 -16.12
CA ILE A 182 -12.93 -19.40 -16.09
C ILE A 182 -12.11 -19.57 -14.80
N THR A 183 -12.28 -20.72 -14.15
CA THR A 183 -11.51 -21.09 -12.95
C THR A 183 -10.40 -22.06 -13.37
N LEU A 184 -9.18 -21.76 -12.95
CA LEU A 184 -7.98 -22.57 -13.18
C LEU A 184 -7.42 -23.00 -11.83
N LYS A 185 -7.05 -24.27 -11.69
CA LYS A 185 -6.42 -24.78 -10.46
C LYS A 185 -4.91 -24.70 -10.60
N GLY A 186 -4.23 -24.35 -9.50
CA GLY A 186 -2.79 -24.51 -9.42
C GLY A 186 -2.45 -25.99 -9.36
N GLU A 187 -1.69 -26.49 -10.33
CA GLU A 187 -1.12 -27.83 -10.32
C GLU A 187 0.40 -27.72 -10.20
N PHE A 188 1.03 -28.72 -9.59
CA PHE A 188 2.48 -28.72 -9.43
C PHE A 188 3.16 -28.73 -10.79
N SER A 189 4.02 -27.74 -11.02
CA SER A 189 4.95 -27.71 -12.13
C SER A 189 6.33 -27.43 -11.56
N TRP A 190 7.22 -28.40 -11.65
CA TRP A 190 8.62 -28.25 -11.27
C TRP A 190 9.33 -27.42 -12.35
N LYS A 191 9.98 -26.34 -11.93
CA LYS A 191 10.84 -25.50 -12.76
C LYS A 191 12.26 -25.55 -12.23
#